data_AF-A0A1F2WMW1-F1
#
_entry.id   AF-A0A1F2WMW1-F1
#
_cell.length_a   1.000
_cell.length_b   1.000
_cell.length_c   1.000
_cell.angle_alpha   90.00
_cell.angle_beta   90.00
_cell.angle_gamma   90.00
#
_symmetry.space_group_name_H-M   'P 1'
#
loop_
_entity.id
_entity.type
_entity.pdbx_description
1 polymer ?
#
loop_
_entity_poly.entity_id
_entity_poly.type
_entity_poly.pdbx_seq_one_letter_code
_entity_poly.pdbx_strand_id
1 'polypeptide(L)'
;MAQKREGMQEFLRHHKYPFPLLSDERRQVVKEYGVYVAVNFESFNIARPGEFILDANGTIKFIYIGSMQTDFPPDEVIFDVIDDLKPGSPTKKAG
;
A
#
# COMPACT_ATOMS: atom_id res chain seq x y z
N MET A 1 14.12 -5.75 13.75
CA MET A 1 13.11 -6.26 12.80
C MET A 1 12.51 -5.06 12.08
N ALA A 2 12.41 -5.08 10.75
CA ALA A 2 12.35 -3.92 9.85
C ALA A 2 11.24 -2.87 10.10
N GLN A 3 10.28 -3.13 11.00
CA GLN A 3 9.26 -2.14 11.38
C GLN A 3 9.82 -0.98 12.21
N LYS A 4 10.91 -1.16 12.97
CA LYS A 4 11.56 -0.06 13.71
C LYS A 4 12.37 0.81 12.75
N ARG A 5 12.28 2.13 12.91
CA ARG A 5 12.92 3.15 12.07
C ARG A 5 14.42 2.91 11.92
N GLU A 6 15.12 2.53 12.99
CA GLU A 6 16.57 2.25 12.93
C GLU A 6 16.87 1.03 12.04
N GLY A 7 16.02 0.01 12.07
CA GLY A 7 16.15 -1.17 11.21
C GLY A 7 15.86 -0.85 9.74
N MET A 8 14.83 -0.03 9.48
CA MET A 8 14.52 0.44 8.13
C MET A 8 15.66 1.31 7.56
N GLN A 9 16.24 2.18 8.37
CA GLN A 9 17.37 3.02 7.97
C GLN A 9 18.61 2.19 7.59
N GLU A 10 18.95 1.14 8.35
CA GLU A 10 20.02 0.22 7.97
C GLU A 10 19.72 -0.49 6.65
N PHE A 11 18.50 -1.02 6.49
CA PHE A 11 18.10 -1.70 5.25
C PHE A 11 18.27 -0.79 4.02
N LEU A 12 17.87 0.48 4.15
CA LEU A 12 17.95 1.49 3.10
C LEU A 12 19.38 1.96 2.78
N ARG A 13 20.36 1.73 3.65
CA ARG A 13 21.78 2.00 3.31
C ARG A 13 22.26 1.10 2.18
N HIS A 14 21.70 -0.10 2.09
CA HIS A 14 22.08 -1.11 1.10
C HIS A 14 21.06 -1.26 -0.04
N HIS A 15 19.84 -0.73 0.12
CA HIS A 15 18.74 -0.84 -0.85
C HIS A 15 18.17 0.54 -1.19
N LYS A 16 18.39 1.02 -2.41
CA LYS A 16 17.87 2.31 -2.88
C LYS A 16 16.58 2.10 -3.67
N TYR A 17 15.57 2.89 -3.37
CA TYR A 17 14.29 2.90 -4.08
C TYR A 17 14.04 4.29 -4.68
N PRO A 18 13.37 4.38 -5.85
CA PRO A 18 13.04 5.65 -6.50
C PRO A 18 11.83 6.36 -5.85
N PHE A 19 11.39 5.90 -4.69
CA PHE A 19 10.22 6.40 -3.97
C PHE A 19 10.48 6.41 -2.45
N PRO A 20 9.73 7.21 -1.67
CA PRO A 20 9.88 7.25 -0.22
C PRO A 20 9.42 5.93 0.43
N LEU A 21 10.15 5.50 1.45
CA LEU A 21 9.72 4.43 2.36
C LEU A 21 9.40 5.03 3.73
N LEU A 22 8.24 4.67 4.28
CA LEU A 22 7.71 5.17 5.54
C LEU A 22 7.62 4.04 6.57
N SER A 23 7.85 4.36 7.84
CA SER A 23 7.73 3.41 8.97
C SER A 23 6.57 3.84 9.88
N ASP A 24 5.58 2.96 10.03
CA ASP A 24 4.43 3.13 10.94
C ASP A 24 4.66 2.38 12.26
N GLU A 25 5.66 2.81 13.05
CA GLU A 25 6.06 2.11 14.29
C GLU A 25 4.92 1.98 15.31
N ARG A 26 4.03 2.97 15.34
CA ARG A 26 2.88 3.03 16.25
C ARG A 26 1.64 2.34 15.71
N ARG A 27 1.69 1.81 14.49
CA ARG A 27 0.58 1.13 13.81
C ARG A 27 -0.67 2.03 13.71
N GLN A 28 -0.48 3.34 13.57
CA GLN A 28 -1.58 4.29 13.49
C GLN A 28 -2.18 4.27 12.09
N VAL A 29 -1.34 4.40 11.07
CA VAL A 29 -1.76 4.44 9.66
C VAL A 29 -2.42 3.11 9.27
N VAL A 30 -1.80 1.98 9.61
CA VAL A 30 -2.37 0.67 9.27
C VAL A 30 -3.72 0.39 9.93
N LYS A 31 -4.01 1.02 11.09
CA LYS A 31 -5.33 0.96 11.73
C LYS A 31 -6.33 1.88 11.05
N GLU A 32 -5.93 3.12 10.77
CA GLU A 32 -6.77 4.12 10.08
C GLU A 32 -7.19 3.65 8.70
N TYR A 33 -6.30 2.96 7.97
CA TYR A 33 -6.57 2.37 6.66
C TYR A 33 -7.24 0.99 6.72
N GLY A 34 -7.57 0.49 7.93
CA GLY A 34 -8.32 -0.77 8.10
C GLY A 34 -7.58 -2.06 7.73
N VAL A 35 -6.25 -2.01 7.59
CA VAL A 35 -5.41 -3.17 7.21
C VAL A 35 -4.68 -3.82 8.39
N TYR A 36 -4.92 -3.33 9.60
CA TYR A 36 -4.35 -3.89 10.82
C TYR A 36 -4.97 -5.24 11.19
N VAL A 37 -4.12 -6.24 11.45
CA VAL A 37 -4.55 -7.54 11.99
C VAL A 37 -3.88 -7.79 13.34
N ALA A 38 -4.70 -7.91 14.39
CA ALA A 38 -4.21 -8.14 15.75
C ALA A 38 -3.64 -9.57 15.92
N VAL A 39 -4.32 -10.58 15.37
CA VAL A 39 -3.94 -11.99 15.41
C VAL A 39 -4.38 -12.65 14.10
N ASN A 40 -3.49 -13.35 13.41
CA ASN A 40 -3.86 -14.31 12.36
C ASN A 40 -3.16 -15.66 12.58
N PHE A 41 -3.56 -16.67 11.82
CA PHE A 41 -3.09 -18.05 11.96
C PHE A 41 -1.58 -18.23 11.70
N GLU A 42 -0.94 -17.26 11.04
CA GLU A 42 0.47 -17.33 10.60
C GLU A 42 1.38 -16.27 11.26
N SER A 43 0.84 -15.32 12.04
CA SER A 43 1.55 -14.14 12.52
C SER A 43 0.80 -13.33 13.60
N PHE A 44 1.54 -12.73 14.52
CA PHE A 44 1.04 -11.75 15.49
C PHE A 44 1.33 -10.31 15.01
N ASN A 45 0.31 -9.43 14.99
CA ASN A 45 0.45 -7.98 14.76
C ASN A 45 1.07 -7.52 13.42
N ILE A 46 0.71 -8.14 12.29
CA ILE A 46 1.19 -7.73 10.95
C ILE A 46 0.04 -7.09 10.15
N ALA A 47 0.34 -6.03 9.40
CA ALA A 47 -0.61 -5.46 8.44
C ALA A 47 -0.85 -6.44 7.28
N ARG A 48 -2.09 -6.54 6.80
CA ARG A 48 -2.35 -7.19 5.51
C ARG A 48 -1.61 -6.43 4.41
N PRO A 49 -1.05 -7.09 3.38
CA PRO A 49 -0.63 -6.39 2.19
C PRO A 49 -1.84 -5.63 1.64
N GLY A 50 -1.64 -4.35 1.38
CA GLY A 50 -2.70 -3.45 0.97
C GLY A 50 -2.16 -2.41 0.00
N GLU A 51 -2.91 -2.18 -1.05
CA GLU A 51 -2.59 -1.20 -2.08
C GLU A 51 -3.71 -0.18 -2.18
N PHE A 52 -3.32 1.09 -2.12
CA PHE A 52 -4.22 2.23 -2.13
C PHE A 52 -3.73 3.21 -3.18
N ILE A 53 -4.59 3.54 -4.15
CA ILE A 53 -4.30 4.62 -5.11
C ILE A 53 -5.22 5.79 -4.77
N LEU A 54 -4.59 6.94 -4.56
CA LEU A 54 -5.27 8.20 -4.25
C LEU A 54 -5.10 9.15 -5.44
N ASP A 55 -6.12 9.98 -5.70
CA ASP A 55 -5.98 11.11 -6.62
C ASP A 55 -5.23 12.29 -5.97
N ALA A 56 -4.97 13.33 -6.76
CA ALA A 56 -4.27 14.53 -6.30
C ALA A 56 -4.99 15.30 -5.17
N ASN A 57 -6.29 15.06 -4.96
CA ASN A 57 -7.06 15.64 -3.86
C ASN A 57 -7.03 14.75 -2.60
N GLY A 58 -6.29 13.63 -2.62
CA GLY A 58 -6.24 12.66 -1.53
C GLY A 58 -7.49 11.76 -1.47
N THR A 59 -8.30 11.70 -2.52
CA THR A 59 -9.46 10.80 -2.56
C THR A 59 -9.01 9.42 -3.03
N ILE A 60 -9.37 8.38 -2.29
CA ILE A 60 -9.07 7.00 -2.68
C ILE A 60 -9.87 6.63 -3.94
N LYS A 61 -9.20 6.08 -4.95
CA LYS A 61 -9.76 5.66 -6.24
C LYS A 61 -9.68 4.16 -6.47
N PHE A 62 -8.78 3.50 -5.75
CA PHE A 62 -8.64 2.05 -5.75
C PHE A 62 -8.17 1.59 -4.38
N ILE A 63 -8.73 0.47 -3.93
CA ILE A 63 -8.35 -0.24 -2.71
C ILE A 63 -8.25 -1.71 -3.07
N TYR A 64 -7.13 -2.32 -2.72
CA TYR A 64 -6.98 -3.76 -2.67
C TYR A 64 -6.39 -4.15 -1.31
N ILE A 65 -6.97 -5.17 -0.67
CA ILE A 65 -6.49 -5.72 0.59
C ILE A 65 -6.33 -7.22 0.42
N GLY A 66 -5.08 -7.68 0.40
CA GLY A 66 -4.73 -9.07 0.24
C GLY A 66 -5.10 -9.92 1.46
N SER A 67 -5.44 -11.17 1.19
CA SER A 67 -5.77 -12.19 2.18
C SER A 67 -4.54 -12.86 2.79
N MET A 68 -3.40 -12.89 2.07
CA MET A 68 -2.12 -13.48 2.48
C MET A 68 -0.93 -12.66 1.94
N GLN A 69 0.30 -12.95 2.40
CA GLN A 69 1.50 -12.13 2.10
C GLN A 69 1.90 -12.04 0.63
N THR A 70 1.40 -12.94 -0.22
CA THR A 70 1.66 -13.00 -1.66
C THR A 70 0.44 -12.61 -2.49
N ASP A 71 -0.61 -12.09 -1.84
CA ASP A 71 -1.86 -11.72 -2.48
C ASP A 71 -1.81 -10.24 -2.85
N PHE A 72 -1.61 -9.98 -4.14
CA PHE A 72 -1.48 -8.65 -4.73
C PHE A 72 -2.39 -8.57 -5.97
N PRO A 73 -2.92 -7.38 -6.32
CA PRO A 73 -3.62 -7.22 -7.58
C PRO A 73 -2.62 -7.34 -8.75
N PRO A 74 -3.08 -7.70 -9.96
CA PRO A 74 -2.24 -7.65 -11.15
C PRO A 74 -1.77 -6.22 -11.45
N ASP A 75 -0.53 -6.07 -11.91
CA ASP A 75 0.07 -4.77 -12.25
C ASP A 75 -0.77 -3.99 -13.27
N GLU A 76 -1.42 -4.68 -14.23
CA GLU A 76 -2.27 -4.06 -15.24
C GLU A 76 -3.45 -3.32 -14.63
N VAL A 77 -4.02 -3.83 -13.54
CA VAL A 77 -5.11 -3.17 -12.82
C VAL A 77 -4.63 -1.88 -12.16
N ILE A 78 -3.42 -1.90 -11.59
CA ILE A 78 -2.81 -0.72 -10.97
C ILE A 78 -2.55 0.35 -12.03
N PHE A 79 -1.97 -0.03 -13.18
CA PHE A 79 -1.67 0.91 -14.26
C PHE A 79 -2.92 1.50 -14.90
N ASP A 80 -3.96 0.70 -15.13
CA ASP A 80 -5.24 1.19 -15.65
C ASP A 80 -5.85 2.27 -14.74
N VAL A 81 -5.83 2.07 -13.41
CA VAL A 81 -6.31 3.07 -12.46
C VAL A 81 -5.45 4.34 -12.51
N ILE A 82 -4.12 4.21 -12.53
CA ILE A 82 -3.22 5.37 -12.59
C ILE A 82 -3.42 6.16 -13.88
N ASP A 83 -3.62 5.48 -15.01
CA ASP A 83 -3.88 6.10 -16.31
C ASP A 83 -5.20 6.87 -16.30
N ASP A 84 -6.26 6.33 -15.68
CA ASP A 84 -7.55 7.01 -15.54
C ASP A 84 -7.47 8.29 -14.67
N LEU A 85 -6.44 8.42 -13.81
CA LEU A 85 -6.20 9.62 -13.00
C LEU A 85 -5.38 10.71 -13.69
N LYS A 86 -4.78 10.42 -14.84
CA LYS A 86 -4.02 11.42 -15.59
C LYS A 86 -4.96 12.50 -16.15
N PRO A 87 -4.56 13.78 -16.10
CA PRO A 87 -5.34 14.85 -16.71
C PRO A 87 -5.55 14.60 -18.21
N GLY A 88 -6.81 14.59 -18.66
CA GLY A 88 -7.16 14.38 -20.07
C GLY A 88 -7.44 12.93 -20.47
N SER A 89 -7.39 11.97 -19.54
CA SER A 89 -7.80 10.59 -19.82
C SER A 89 -9.31 10.52 -20.10
N PRO A 90 -9.73 9.79 -21.16
CA PRO A 90 -11.15 9.61 -21.45
C PRO A 90 -11.80 8.84 -20.30
N THR A 91 -12.85 9.40 -19.70
CA THR A 91 -13.59 8.73 -18.62
C THR A 91 -14.16 7.42 -19.17
N LYS A 92 -13.67 6.26 -18.69
CA LYS A 92 -14.30 4.97 -18.98
C LYS A 92 -15.74 5.04 -18.46
N LYS A 93 -16.73 4.97 -19.35
CA LYS A 93 -18.14 4.82 -18.96
C LYS A 93 -18.27 3.49 -18.23
N ALA A 94 -18.81 3.53 -17.01
CA ALA A 94 -19.26 2.31 -16.33
C ALA A 94 -20.30 1.60 -17.23
N GLY A 95 -20.02 0.34 -17.56
CA GLY A 95 -20.93 -0.56 -18.25
C GLY A 95 -21.84 -1.30 -17.28
#